data_AF-A0A552KFE0-F1
#
_entry.id   AF-A0A552KFE0-F1
#
_cell.length_a   1.000
_cell.length_b   1.000
_cell.length_c   1.000
_cell.angle_alpha   90.00
_cell.angle_beta   90.00
_cell.angle_gamma   90.00
#
_symmetry.space_group_name_H-M   'P 1'
#
loop_
_entity.id
_entity.type
_entity.pdbx_description
1 polymer ?
#
loop_
_entity_poly.entity_id
_entity_poly.type
_entity_poly.pdbx_seq_one_letter_code
_entity_poly.pdbx_strand_id
1 'polypeptide(L)'
;MAVAGNWTLFYDWGCDGSYSKTTMTVNASGTWTNGEGASGLWVQVAGMFMFTFNNGETTYAGNLASKSITGISTTFTGLKGCFYMLQAGVPTTFAAERVADKLNAQGK
;
A
#
# COMPACT_ATOMS: atom_id res chain seq x y z
N MET A 1 -5.80 -7.68 -13.85
CA MET A 1 -5.60 -7.73 -12.38
C MET A 1 -6.40 -6.59 -11.79
N ALA A 2 -7.40 -6.88 -10.96
CA ALA A 2 -8.19 -5.86 -10.29
C ALA A 2 -7.60 -5.62 -8.90
N VAL A 3 -7.30 -4.36 -8.55
CA VAL A 3 -6.80 -3.97 -7.21
C VAL A 3 -7.88 -4.09 -6.12
N ALA A 4 -9.14 -4.27 -6.50
CA ALA A 4 -10.24 -4.44 -5.57
C ALA A 4 -10.02 -5.63 -4.63
N GLY A 5 -10.28 -5.43 -3.34
CA GLY A 5 -10.07 -6.42 -2.29
C GLY A 5 -9.62 -5.80 -0.97
N ASN A 6 -9.24 -6.67 -0.04
CA ASN A 6 -8.74 -6.28 1.27
C ASN A 6 -7.21 -6.20 1.25
N TRP A 7 -6.69 -5.17 1.90
CA TRP A 7 -5.28 -4.82 1.97
C TRP A 7 -4.91 -4.39 3.39
N THR A 8 -3.63 -4.45 3.71
CA THR A 8 -3.04 -3.75 4.85
C THR A 8 -2.19 -2.61 4.29
N LEU A 9 -2.55 -1.37 4.63
CA LEU A 9 -1.80 -0.17 4.28
C LEU A 9 -0.76 0.09 5.37
N PHE A 10 0.50 0.25 4.97
CA PHE A 10 1.61 0.71 5.78
C PHE A 10 2.02 2.09 5.28
N TYR A 11 2.05 3.07 6.17
CA TYR A 11 2.39 4.45 5.80
C TYR A 11 3.37 5.06 6.81
N ASP A 12 4.25 5.90 6.29
CA ASP A 12 5.31 6.57 7.03
C ASP A 12 5.45 8.00 6.49
N TRP A 13 5.18 8.98 7.34
CA TRP A 13 5.42 10.39 7.03
C TRP A 13 6.87 10.74 7.33
N GLY A 14 7.62 11.17 6.32
CA GLY A 14 9.06 11.39 6.42
C GLY A 14 9.92 10.25 5.87
N CYS A 15 9.33 9.07 5.62
CA CYS A 15 10.04 7.90 5.09
C CYS A 15 11.23 7.49 5.98
N ASP A 16 11.10 7.60 7.30
CA ASP A 16 12.17 7.34 8.26
C ASP A 16 12.28 5.87 8.69
N GLY A 17 11.35 5.02 8.24
CA GLY A 17 11.24 3.60 8.58
C GLY A 17 10.18 3.29 9.65
N SER A 18 9.54 4.30 10.24
CA SER A 18 8.56 4.16 11.32
C SER A 18 7.13 4.02 10.78
N TYR A 19 6.82 2.85 10.22
CA TYR A 19 5.53 2.62 9.60
C TYR A 19 4.39 2.46 10.62
N SER A 20 3.37 3.29 10.46
CA SER A 20 2.02 3.03 10.97
C SER A 20 1.27 2.11 10.00
N LYS A 21 0.23 1.41 10.47
CA LYS A 21 -0.55 0.51 9.63
C LYS A 21 -2.04 0.52 9.94
N THR A 22 -2.83 0.30 8.91
CA THR A 22 -4.29 0.14 9.00
C THR A 22 -4.80 -0.84 7.96
N THR A 23 -5.95 -1.46 8.20
CA THR A 23 -6.64 -2.27 7.18
C THR A 23 -7.28 -1.35 6.16
N MET A 24 -7.39 -1.80 4.91
CA MET A 24 -8.01 -1.04 3.83
C MET A 24 -8.82 -1.97 2.91
N THR A 25 -10.03 -1.56 2.56
CA THR A 25 -10.87 -2.24 1.57
C THR A 25 -10.97 -1.35 0.34
N VAL A 26 -10.46 -1.85 -0.78
CA VAL A 26 -10.55 -1.21 -2.10
C VAL A 26 -11.77 -1.80 -2.81
N ASN A 27 -12.80 -1.00 -3.01
CA ASN A 27 -14.06 -1.46 -3.60
C ASN A 27 -14.01 -1.34 -5.13
N ALA A 28 -14.59 -2.31 -5.84
CA ALA A 28 -14.66 -2.27 -7.30
C ALA A 28 -15.44 -1.07 -7.86
N SER A 29 -16.21 -0.37 -7.02
CA SER A 29 -16.95 0.86 -7.33
C SER A 29 -16.09 2.13 -7.44
N GLY A 30 -14.76 2.03 -7.29
CA GLY A 30 -13.87 3.21 -7.32
C GLY A 30 -13.74 3.95 -5.98
N THR A 31 -14.25 3.36 -4.90
CA THR A 31 -14.13 3.89 -3.53
C THR A 31 -13.28 3.00 -2.66
N TRP A 32 -12.74 3.54 -1.57
CA TRP A 32 -12.03 2.75 -0.56
C TRP A 32 -12.43 3.18 0.85
N THR A 33 -12.24 2.29 1.81
CA THR A 33 -12.40 2.55 3.26
C THR A 33 -11.21 1.97 4.02
N ASN A 34 -10.88 2.50 5.20
CA ASN A 34 -9.84 1.94 6.06
C ASN A 34 -10.32 1.71 7.51
N GLY A 35 -9.48 1.03 8.30
CA GLY A 35 -9.75 0.72 9.71
C GLY A 35 -9.75 1.94 10.65
N GLU A 36 -9.35 3.12 10.17
CA GLU A 36 -9.36 4.39 10.92
C GLU A 36 -10.66 5.18 10.68
N GLY A 37 -11.61 4.62 9.92
CA GLY A 37 -12.87 5.30 9.57
C GLY A 37 -12.75 6.31 8.44
N ALA A 38 -11.60 6.36 7.75
CA ALA A 38 -11.41 7.18 6.57
C ALA A 38 -11.94 6.49 5.31
N SER A 39 -12.25 7.30 4.30
CA SER A 39 -12.71 6.84 3.00
C SER A 39 -12.30 7.81 1.91
N GLY A 40 -12.40 7.33 0.67
CA GLY A 40 -12.04 8.14 -0.47
C GLY A 40 -12.25 7.46 -1.81
N LEU A 41 -11.66 8.07 -2.84
CA LEU A 41 -11.68 7.59 -4.21
C LEU A 41 -10.36 6.94 -4.57
N TRP A 42 -10.39 5.97 -5.48
CA TRP A 42 -9.19 5.39 -6.07
C TRP A 42 -9.32 5.21 -7.57
N VAL A 43 -8.18 5.17 -8.25
CA VAL A 43 -8.07 4.85 -9.67
C VAL A 43 -6.84 3.98 -9.91
N GLN A 44 -6.90 3.14 -10.93
CA GLN A 44 -5.76 2.37 -11.40
C GLN A 44 -5.62 2.53 -12.91
N VAL A 45 -4.44 2.93 -13.38
CA VAL A 45 -4.10 3.05 -14.81
C VAL A 45 -2.71 2.49 -15.04
N ALA A 46 -2.58 1.56 -15.99
CA ALA A 46 -1.29 1.00 -16.42
C ALA A 46 -0.38 0.49 -15.28
N GLY A 47 -0.97 -0.08 -14.22
CA GLY A 47 -0.24 -0.59 -13.05
C GLY A 47 0.04 0.46 -11.97
N MET A 48 -0.22 1.75 -12.22
CA MET A 48 -0.22 2.77 -11.19
C MET A 48 -1.55 2.76 -10.45
N PHE A 49 -1.50 2.69 -9.13
CA PHE A 49 -2.63 2.82 -8.22
C PHE A 49 -2.52 4.16 -7.50
N MET A 50 -3.61 4.92 -7.50
CA MET A 50 -3.70 6.19 -6.79
C MET A 50 -4.99 6.22 -5.98
N PHE A 51 -4.92 6.73 -4.75
CA PHE A 51 -6.09 7.00 -3.94
C PHE A 51 -5.98 8.33 -3.21
N THR A 52 -7.13 8.97 -3.00
CA THR A 52 -7.27 10.26 -2.31
C THR A 52 -8.26 10.13 -1.16
N PHE A 53 -8.21 11.05 -0.20
CA PHE A 53 -9.14 11.08 0.94
C PHE A 53 -10.31 12.02 0.64
N ASN A 54 -11.54 11.66 1.02
CA ASN A 54 -12.72 12.51 0.77
C ASN A 54 -12.64 13.88 1.47
N ASN A 55 -11.90 13.98 2.58
CA ASN A 55 -11.83 15.18 3.42
C ASN A 55 -10.51 15.96 3.27
N GLY A 56 -9.76 15.76 2.19
CA GLY A 56 -8.53 16.52 1.98
C GLY A 56 -7.75 16.15 0.72
N GLU A 57 -6.65 16.85 0.48
CA GLU A 57 -5.79 16.65 -0.69
C GLU A 57 -4.80 15.49 -0.51
N THR A 58 -4.84 14.82 0.64
CA THR A 58 -3.96 13.69 0.94
C THR A 58 -4.08 12.63 -0.14
N THR A 59 -2.98 12.41 -0.86
CA THR A 59 -2.91 11.54 -2.02
C THR A 59 -1.79 10.54 -1.84
N TYR A 60 -2.10 9.30 -2.19
CA TYR A 60 -1.16 8.19 -2.20
C TYR A 60 -1.11 7.66 -3.62
N ALA A 61 0.08 7.55 -4.19
CA ALA A 61 0.30 7.03 -5.54
C ALA A 61 1.46 6.04 -5.55
N GLY A 62 1.23 4.85 -6.10
CA GLY A 62 2.20 3.77 -6.10
C GLY A 62 1.99 2.78 -7.24
N ASN A 63 2.95 1.88 -7.42
CA ASN A 63 2.91 0.85 -8.46
C ASN A 63 2.41 -0.47 -7.88
N LEU A 64 1.40 -1.05 -8.53
CA LEU A 64 0.91 -2.39 -8.24
C LEU A 64 1.83 -3.43 -8.89
N ALA A 65 2.45 -4.25 -8.06
CA ALA A 65 3.26 -5.40 -8.45
C ALA A 65 2.67 -6.67 -7.81
N SER A 66 1.85 -7.40 -8.55
CA SER A 66 1.18 -8.62 -8.08
C SER A 66 0.30 -8.36 -6.84
N LYS A 67 0.78 -8.72 -5.64
CA LYS A 67 0.06 -8.59 -4.35
C LYS A 67 0.60 -7.47 -3.45
N SER A 68 1.47 -6.63 -3.98
CA SER A 68 1.98 -5.45 -3.28
C SER A 68 1.77 -4.18 -4.09
N ILE A 69 1.65 -3.07 -3.38
CA ILE A 69 1.68 -1.72 -3.94
C ILE A 69 2.75 -0.97 -3.18
N THR A 70 3.62 -0.22 -3.85
CA THR A 70 4.63 0.62 -3.20
C THR A 70 4.64 1.99 -3.84
N GLY A 71 4.72 3.04 -3.03
CA GLY A 71 4.66 4.40 -3.54
C GLY A 71 4.92 5.47 -2.51
N ILE A 72 4.49 6.68 -2.86
CA ILE A 72 4.64 7.89 -2.06
C ILE A 72 3.30 8.45 -1.65
N SER A 73 3.28 9.18 -0.54
CA SER A 73 2.15 9.93 -0.05
C SER A 73 2.48 11.41 0.05
N THR A 74 1.49 12.27 -0.11
CA THR A 74 1.63 13.70 0.17
C THR A 74 0.30 14.33 0.57
N THR A 75 0.38 15.38 1.38
CA THR A 75 -0.76 16.27 1.69
C THR A 75 -0.78 17.52 0.83
N PHE A 76 0.21 17.71 -0.05
CA PHE A 76 0.50 18.92 -0.82
C PHE A 76 0.72 20.22 -0.01
N THR A 77 0.46 20.19 1.29
CA THR A 77 0.57 21.32 2.23
C THR A 77 1.77 21.23 3.17
N GLY A 78 2.53 20.13 3.12
CA GLY A 78 3.83 20.04 3.79
C GLY A 78 4.30 18.62 4.10
N LEU A 79 3.38 17.68 4.32
CA LEU A 79 3.75 16.28 4.60
C LEU A 79 3.98 15.51 3.31
N LYS A 80 5.09 14.76 3.29
CA LYS A 80 5.47 13.80 2.27
C LYS A 80 5.86 12.51 2.95
N GLY A 81 5.53 11.38 2.35
CA GLY A 81 5.75 10.09 2.97
C GLY A 81 5.90 8.99 1.96
N CYS A 82 6.12 7.80 2.50
CA CYS A 82 6.26 6.57 1.77
C CYS A 82 5.17 5.62 2.26
N PHE A 83 4.69 4.77 1.36
CA PHE A 83 3.73 3.76 1.74
C PHE A 83 3.97 2.48 0.95
N TYR A 84 3.48 1.39 1.52
CA TYR A 84 3.23 0.18 0.79
C TYR A 84 1.93 -0.47 1.25
N MET A 85 1.33 -1.27 0.40
CA MET A 85 0.16 -2.06 0.71
C MET A 85 0.44 -3.52 0.39
N LEU A 86 -0.04 -4.41 1.25
CA LEU A 86 0.02 -5.86 1.04
C LEU A 86 -1.40 -6.41 0.99
N GLN A 87 -1.70 -7.23 -0.01
CA GLN A 87 -3.01 -7.86 -0.13
C GLN A 87 -3.26 -8.76 1.09
N ALA A 88 -4.52 -8.82 1.56
CA ALA A 88 -4.88 -9.69 2.67
C ALA A 88 -4.41 -11.14 2.43
N GLY A 89 -3.81 -11.73 3.45
CA GLY A 89 -3.19 -13.07 3.38
C GLY A 89 -1.72 -13.06 2.93
N VAL A 90 -1.15 -11.93 2.51
CA VAL A 90 0.30 -11.78 2.37
C VAL A 90 0.91 -11.58 3.77
N PRO A 91 1.93 -12.37 4.17
CA PRO A 91 2.61 -12.18 5.45
C PRO A 91 3.15 -10.76 5.59
N THR A 92 2.76 -10.07 6.66
CA THR A 92 3.21 -8.70 6.96
C THR A 92 4.51 -8.67 7.75
N THR A 93 4.88 -9.80 8.34
CA THR A 93 6.19 -10.04 8.93
C THR A 93 7.02 -10.75 7.88
N PHE A 94 8.22 -10.23 7.59
CA PHE A 94 9.28 -11.07 7.06
C PHE A 94 9.71 -12.02 8.19
N ALA A 95 8.89 -13.04 8.51
CA ALA A 95 9.49 -14.27 9.00
C ALA A 95 10.31 -14.77 7.81
N ALA A 96 11.63 -14.73 7.93
CA ALA A 96 12.56 -15.06 6.87
C ALA A 96 12.08 -16.26 6.03
N GLU A 97 11.44 -16.00 4.89
CA GLU A 97 11.19 -17.01 3.89
C GLU A 97 12.26 -16.85 2.80
N ARG A 98 13.52 -16.89 3.25
CA ARG A 98 14.40 -17.87 2.63
C ARG A 98 13.81 -19.20 3.07
N VAL A 99 12.98 -19.80 2.22
CA VAL A 99 12.72 -21.23 2.29
C VAL A 99 14.09 -21.86 2.51
N ALA A 100 14.29 -22.59 3.62
CA ALA A 100 15.47 -23.42 3.74
C ALA A 100 15.53 -24.24 2.43
N ASP A 101 16.58 -24.03 1.64
CA ASP A 101 16.83 -24.61 0.30
C ASP A 101 16.47 -23.79 -0.96
N LYS A 102 16.06 -22.52 -0.87
CA LYS A 102 16.13 -21.62 -2.05
C LYS A 102 17.42 -20.81 -2.06
N LEU A 103 18.32 -21.24 -2.93
CA LEU A 103 19.61 -20.62 -3.24
C LEU A 103 19.46 -19.11 -3.42
N ASN A 104 20.34 -18.36 -2.77
CA ASN A 104 20.43 -16.91 -2.94
C ASN A 104 21.17 -16.55 -4.26
N ALA A 105 21.35 -15.27 -4.55
CA ALA A 105 22.03 -14.79 -5.78
C ALA A 105 23.50 -15.25 -5.93
N GLN A 106 24.05 -15.96 -4.94
CA GLN A 106 25.38 -16.57 -4.96
C GLN A 106 25.30 -18.11 -5.13
N GLY A 107 24.10 -18.68 -5.33
CA GLY A 107 23.92 -20.10 -5.66
C GLY A 107 24.30 -21.06 -4.54
N LYS A 108 24.18 -20.67 -3.27
CA LYS A 108 24.36 -21.57 -2.11
C LYS A 108 23.23 -21.45 -1.10
#